data_AF-A0A3D3IVD9-F1
#
_entry.id   AF-A0A3D3IVD9-F1
#
_cell.length_a   1.000
_cell.length_b   1.000
_cell.length_c   1.000
_cell.angle_alpha   90.00
_cell.angle_beta   90.00
_cell.angle_gamma   90.00
#
_symmetry.space_group_name_H-M   'P 1'
#
loop_
_entity.id
_entity.type
_entity.pdbx_description
1 polymer ?
#
loop_
_entity_poly.entity_id
_entity_poly.type
_entity_poly.pdbx_seq_one_letter_code
_entity_poly.pdbx_strand_id
1 'polypeptide(L)'
;MWPLKLVLKPYWIAEECFLKEAILWVAFYRFPTSEIIPDHVDVRFDNDSQEEYAPSYPDDYLGYISSEECIRVGLPTNPEWDSLTEEDNYEPEFLEMMHASSENEEQKQKLKTQIPIAWERRKKQQEWQEKYEEYIELIESKIFVALREGKLKATGRLIPAGDEESHYTDFEHTEILADYWKLDKIDWEQSASDNAKGHYCHICVKTEQLLSLFPPPPAEEAKSVHMIAGQYLLDDEEAERVVAQSKRGRPSKNWDGFYVAVMDRLMAGGLPDKQEAFISEMQDWCVKHWGSSPGRSTILEKISPIYKKFKAVKKSENPGR
;
A
#
# COMPACT_ATOMS: atom_id res chain seq x y z
N MET A 1 13.16 -11.37 -27.47
CA MET A 1 12.03 -11.29 -26.52
C MET A 1 11.07 -10.29 -27.14
N TRP A 2 9.83 -10.68 -27.44
CA TRP A 2 8.85 -9.74 -28.01
C TRP A 2 8.36 -8.85 -26.88
N PRO A 3 8.17 -7.53 -27.08
CA PRO A 3 7.61 -6.67 -26.06
C PRO A 3 6.25 -7.21 -25.60
N LEU A 4 6.11 -7.41 -24.30
CA LEU A 4 4.83 -7.71 -23.69
C LEU A 4 3.97 -6.45 -23.80
N LYS A 5 2.93 -6.53 -24.63
CA LYS A 5 1.86 -5.54 -24.64
C LYS A 5 0.77 -6.06 -23.72
N LEU A 6 0.50 -5.33 -22.64
CA LEU A 6 -0.55 -5.69 -21.70
C LEU A 6 -1.85 -5.04 -22.15
N VAL A 7 -2.86 -5.87 -22.43
CA VAL A 7 -4.23 -5.39 -22.69
C VAL A 7 -4.88 -5.10 -21.35
N LEU A 8 -5.22 -3.84 -21.12
CA LEU A 8 -5.94 -3.44 -19.92
C LEU A 8 -7.41 -3.83 -20.06
N LYS A 9 -7.94 -4.50 -19.05
CA LYS A 9 -9.35 -4.82 -18.94
C LYS A 9 -10.06 -3.70 -18.17
N PRO A 10 -11.14 -3.12 -18.70
CA PRO A 10 -11.95 -2.19 -17.91
C PRO A 10 -12.64 -2.97 -16.79
N TYR A 11 -12.68 -2.36 -15.60
CA TYR A 11 -13.45 -2.84 -14.46
C TYR A 11 -14.55 -1.83 -14.15
N TRP A 12 -15.69 -2.33 -13.73
CA TRP A 12 -16.79 -1.50 -13.24
C TRP A 12 -16.53 -1.17 -11.78
N ILE A 13 -16.64 0.11 -11.44
CA ILE A 13 -16.54 0.57 -10.06
C ILE A 13 -17.93 0.52 -9.44
N ALA A 14 -18.01 -0.09 -8.28
CA ALA A 14 -19.18 -0.13 -7.44
C ALA A 14 -19.70 1.26 -7.09
N GLU A 15 -21.02 1.51 -7.20
CA GLU A 15 -21.61 2.77 -6.71
C GLU A 15 -21.59 2.84 -5.17
N GLU A 16 -21.82 1.70 -4.54
CA GLU A 16 -21.77 1.47 -3.09
C GLU A 16 -20.79 0.35 -2.78
N CYS A 17 -19.99 0.54 -1.74
CA CYS A 17 -19.00 -0.44 -1.30
C CYS A 17 -19.16 -0.76 0.18
N PHE A 18 -18.88 -2.01 0.53
CA PHE A 18 -18.94 -2.50 1.90
C PHE A 18 -17.80 -1.89 2.74
N LEU A 19 -17.96 -1.91 4.07
CA LEU A 19 -16.91 -1.37 4.98
C LEU A 19 -15.55 -2.05 4.77
N LYS A 20 -15.51 -3.36 4.52
CA LYS A 20 -14.26 -4.07 4.18
C LYS A 20 -13.61 -3.52 2.92
N GLU A 21 -14.39 -3.31 1.85
CA GLU A 21 -13.89 -2.71 0.61
C GLU A 21 -13.40 -1.28 0.85
N ALA A 22 -14.06 -0.53 1.73
CA ALA A 22 -13.61 0.80 2.13
C ALA A 22 -12.24 0.75 2.82
N ILE A 23 -11.98 -0.24 3.69
CA ILE A 23 -10.64 -0.48 4.23
C ILE A 23 -9.66 -0.78 3.10
N LEU A 24 -9.99 -1.70 2.20
CA LEU A 24 -9.10 -2.08 1.10
C LEU A 24 -8.76 -0.90 0.18
N TRP A 25 -9.70 0.02 -0.03
CA TRP A 25 -9.44 1.28 -0.72
C TRP A 25 -8.48 2.18 0.07
N VAL A 26 -8.82 2.51 1.32
CA VAL A 26 -8.05 3.50 2.09
C VAL A 26 -6.66 2.98 2.46
N ALA A 27 -6.53 1.66 2.67
CA ALA A 27 -5.28 0.99 2.96
C ALA A 27 -4.47 0.75 1.67
N PHE A 28 -5.03 -0.01 0.72
CA PHE A 28 -4.25 -0.58 -0.39
C PHE A 28 -4.51 0.10 -1.74
N TYR A 29 -5.44 1.05 -1.83
CA TYR A 29 -5.93 1.62 -3.09
C TYR A 29 -6.55 0.57 -4.00
N ARG A 30 -7.12 -0.49 -3.41
CA ARG A 30 -7.92 -1.48 -4.14
C ARG A 30 -9.31 -0.88 -4.37
N PHE A 31 -9.69 -0.73 -5.63
CA PHE A 31 -11.01 -0.20 -5.95
C PHE A 31 -12.11 -1.19 -5.58
N PRO A 32 -13.27 -0.73 -5.08
CA PRO A 32 -14.44 -1.58 -4.93
C PRO A 32 -15.00 -1.87 -6.32
N THR A 33 -14.86 -3.11 -6.78
CA THR A 33 -15.31 -3.53 -8.10
C THR A 33 -16.73 -4.04 -8.06
N SER A 34 -17.46 -3.77 -9.13
CA SER A 34 -18.81 -4.28 -9.36
C SER A 34 -18.75 -5.46 -10.33
N GLU A 35 -19.53 -6.49 -10.06
CA GLU A 35 -19.81 -7.56 -11.01
C GLU A 35 -21.26 -7.42 -11.47
N ILE A 36 -21.40 -6.95 -12.70
CA ILE A 36 -22.69 -6.63 -13.31
C ILE A 36 -23.13 -7.85 -14.13
N ILE A 37 -24.21 -8.50 -13.70
CA ILE A 37 -24.88 -9.55 -14.50
C ILE A 37 -25.65 -8.95 -15.68
N PRO A 38 -26.07 -9.76 -16.68
CA PRO A 38 -26.74 -9.25 -17.89
C PRO A 38 -27.95 -8.33 -17.66
N ASP A 39 -28.60 -8.41 -16.51
CA ASP A 39 -29.73 -7.56 -16.13
C ASP A 39 -29.31 -6.21 -15.51
N HIS A 40 -28.02 -5.87 -15.57
CA HIS A 40 -27.44 -4.64 -15.02
C HIS A 40 -27.55 -4.46 -13.51
N VAL A 41 -27.84 -5.55 -12.79
CA VAL A 41 -27.81 -5.59 -11.33
C VAL A 41 -26.41 -5.98 -10.89
N ASP A 42 -25.91 -5.28 -9.89
CA ASP A 42 -24.68 -5.65 -9.21
C ASP A 42 -24.97 -6.86 -8.31
N VAL A 43 -24.33 -8.00 -8.59
CA VAL A 43 -24.60 -9.28 -7.90
C VAL A 43 -24.39 -9.20 -6.40
N ARG A 44 -23.61 -8.22 -5.93
CA ARG A 44 -23.37 -7.97 -4.50
C ARG A 44 -24.65 -7.55 -3.75
N PHE A 45 -25.67 -7.09 -4.48
CA PHE A 45 -26.97 -6.69 -3.93
C PHE A 45 -28.11 -7.60 -4.40
N ASP A 46 -27.80 -8.65 -5.17
CA ASP A 46 -28.80 -9.60 -5.61
C ASP A 46 -29.21 -10.52 -4.45
N ASN A 47 -30.46 -10.40 -4.01
CA ASN A 47 -30.98 -11.16 -2.87
C ASN A 47 -30.91 -12.68 -3.09
N ASP A 48 -30.99 -13.15 -4.35
CA ASP A 48 -30.94 -14.57 -4.67
C ASP A 48 -29.51 -15.13 -4.59
N SER A 49 -28.49 -14.26 -4.65
CA SER A 49 -27.08 -14.61 -4.62
C SER A 49 -26.44 -14.46 -3.23
N GLN A 50 -27.09 -13.75 -2.31
CA GLN A 50 -26.62 -13.52 -0.94
C GLN A 50 -27.17 -14.63 -0.02
N GLU A 51 -26.45 -15.75 0.10
CA GLU A 51 -26.82 -16.85 1.01
C GLU A 51 -26.26 -16.65 2.44
N GLU A 52 -25.22 -15.80 2.60
CA GLU A 52 -24.45 -15.68 3.85
C GLU A 52 -24.49 -14.27 4.44
N TYR A 53 -24.26 -14.16 5.74
CA TYR A 53 -24.26 -12.88 6.47
C TYR A 53 -23.12 -11.95 6.06
N ALA A 54 -22.02 -12.54 5.56
CA ALA A 54 -20.90 -11.80 5.02
C ALA A 54 -21.19 -11.48 3.55
N PRO A 55 -20.94 -10.23 3.11
CA PRO A 55 -21.12 -9.88 1.72
C PRO A 55 -20.14 -10.68 0.84
N SER A 56 -20.65 -11.23 -0.26
CA SER A 56 -19.83 -11.87 -1.28
C SER A 56 -19.04 -10.84 -2.08
N TYR A 57 -17.74 -11.04 -2.26
CA TYR A 57 -16.92 -10.13 -3.06
C TYR A 57 -16.69 -10.71 -4.47
N PRO A 58 -16.80 -9.89 -5.54
CA PRO A 58 -16.39 -10.30 -6.88
C PRO A 58 -14.91 -10.73 -6.84
N ASP A 59 -14.59 -11.87 -7.45
CA ASP A 59 -13.24 -12.50 -7.39
C ASP A 59 -12.81 -12.95 -5.97
N ASP A 60 -13.71 -13.55 -5.18
CA ASP A 60 -13.45 -14.10 -3.83
C ASP A 60 -12.30 -15.14 -3.72
N TYR A 61 -11.68 -15.53 -4.85
CA TYR A 61 -10.38 -16.18 -4.86
C TYR A 61 -9.23 -15.30 -4.31
N LEU A 62 -9.42 -13.97 -4.18
CA LEU A 62 -8.37 -13.01 -3.78
C LEU A 62 -8.76 -12.12 -2.59
N GLY A 63 -9.57 -12.62 -1.66
CA GLY A 63 -9.72 -11.99 -0.33
C GLY A 63 -8.37 -11.67 0.35
N TYR A 64 -7.31 -12.33 -0.11
CA TYR A 64 -5.91 -12.05 0.18
C TYR A 64 -5.41 -10.73 -0.41
N ILE A 65 -4.52 -10.09 0.35
CA ILE A 65 -3.80 -8.89 -0.07
C ILE A 65 -2.61 -9.31 -0.91
N SER A 66 -2.49 -8.74 -2.12
CA SER A 66 -1.45 -9.12 -3.06
C SER A 66 -0.08 -8.62 -2.61
N SER A 67 0.98 -9.28 -3.08
CA SER A 67 2.36 -8.84 -2.81
C SER A 67 2.62 -7.42 -3.34
N GLU A 68 2.04 -7.04 -4.47
CA GLU A 68 2.13 -5.68 -5.02
C GLU A 68 1.44 -4.65 -4.13
N GLU A 69 0.30 -4.99 -3.54
CA GLU A 69 -0.43 -4.11 -2.61
C GLU A 69 0.35 -3.91 -1.31
N CYS A 70 0.89 -4.99 -0.73
CA CYS A 70 1.77 -4.90 0.44
C CYS A 70 2.98 -4.00 0.17
N ILE A 71 3.69 -4.24 -0.94
CA ILE A 71 4.88 -3.46 -1.31
C ILE A 71 4.53 -1.97 -1.48
N ARG A 72 3.38 -1.66 -2.10
CA ARG A 72 2.92 -0.29 -2.33
C ARG A 72 2.78 0.51 -1.04
N VAL A 73 2.37 -0.13 0.04
CA VAL A 73 2.16 0.53 1.35
C VAL A 73 3.33 0.32 2.31
N GLY A 74 4.38 -0.37 1.89
CA GLY A 74 5.57 -0.64 2.69
C GLY A 74 5.44 -1.81 3.67
N LEU A 75 4.43 -2.66 3.51
CA LEU A 75 4.30 -3.91 4.26
C LEU A 75 5.17 -5.02 3.63
N PRO A 76 5.63 -6.01 4.43
CA PRO A 76 6.19 -7.24 3.87
C PRO A 76 5.14 -7.96 3.00
N THR A 77 5.61 -8.76 2.04
CA THR A 77 4.71 -9.58 1.20
C THR A 77 3.90 -10.53 2.06
N ASN A 78 2.64 -10.76 1.69
CA ASN A 78 1.75 -11.64 2.42
C ASN A 78 2.13 -13.10 2.14
N PRO A 79 2.60 -13.87 3.14
CA PRO A 79 3.00 -15.27 2.93
C PRO A 79 1.86 -16.15 2.40
N GLU A 80 0.61 -15.86 2.78
CA GLU A 80 -0.56 -16.57 2.25
C GLU A 80 -0.73 -16.35 0.76
N TRP A 81 -0.56 -15.12 0.28
CA TRP A 81 -0.62 -14.82 -1.16
C TRP A 81 0.41 -15.61 -1.96
N ASP A 82 1.66 -15.63 -1.49
CA ASP A 82 2.74 -16.35 -2.15
C ASP A 82 2.45 -17.87 -2.20
N SER A 83 1.78 -18.39 -1.16
CA SER A 83 1.41 -19.81 -1.04
C SER A 83 0.21 -20.25 -1.89
N LEU A 84 -0.61 -19.33 -2.41
CA LEU A 84 -1.75 -19.69 -3.27
C LEU A 84 -1.31 -20.42 -4.55
N THR A 85 -0.08 -20.20 -4.98
CA THR A 85 0.49 -20.84 -6.18
C THR A 85 1.18 -22.18 -5.89
N GLU A 86 1.32 -22.56 -4.63
CA GLU A 86 2.00 -23.78 -4.21
C GLU A 86 1.01 -24.94 -4.07
N GLU A 87 1.27 -26.07 -4.73
CA GLU A 87 0.39 -27.26 -4.73
C GLU A 87 0.21 -27.95 -3.36
N ASP A 88 0.88 -27.47 -2.30
CA ASP A 88 0.91 -28.11 -0.97
C ASP A 88 0.75 -27.06 0.18
N ASN A 89 -0.21 -26.13 0.04
CA ASN A 89 -0.53 -25.12 1.04
C ASN A 89 -1.43 -25.64 2.19
N TYR A 90 -1.01 -26.71 2.85
CA TYR A 90 -1.76 -27.28 3.98
C TYR A 90 -1.30 -26.72 5.32
N GLU A 91 -2.24 -26.57 6.26
CA GLU A 91 -1.93 -26.24 7.66
C GLU A 91 -1.01 -27.31 8.29
N PRO A 92 -0.05 -26.90 9.15
CA PRO A 92 0.92 -27.83 9.72
C PRO A 92 0.26 -28.94 10.54
N GLU A 93 -0.80 -28.66 11.29
CA GLU A 93 -1.53 -29.68 12.06
C GLU A 93 -2.22 -30.71 11.16
N PHE A 94 -2.73 -30.28 10.01
CA PHE A 94 -3.33 -31.19 9.04
C PHE A 94 -2.26 -32.12 8.45
N LEU A 95 -1.08 -31.60 8.12
CA LEU A 95 0.05 -32.39 7.65
C LEU A 95 0.57 -33.37 8.71
N GLU A 96 0.61 -32.96 9.98
CA GLU A 96 0.96 -33.83 11.11
C GLU A 96 -0.06 -34.96 11.30
N MET A 97 -1.34 -34.64 11.21
CA MET A 97 -2.43 -35.63 11.23
C MET A 97 -2.28 -36.63 10.07
N MET A 98 -2.10 -36.14 8.84
CA MET A 98 -1.88 -36.99 7.66
C MET A 98 -0.62 -37.86 7.84
N HIS A 99 0.44 -37.32 8.42
CA HIS A 99 1.68 -38.05 8.65
C HIS A 99 1.48 -39.18 9.67
N ALA A 100 0.74 -38.90 10.74
CA ALA A 100 0.41 -39.88 11.78
C ALA A 100 -0.51 -41.00 11.25
N SER A 101 -1.46 -40.68 10.36
CA SER A 101 -2.41 -41.64 9.80
C SER A 101 -1.92 -42.38 8.56
N SER A 102 -0.84 -41.91 7.91
CA SER A 102 -0.37 -42.52 6.67
C SER A 102 0.25 -43.90 6.93
N GLU A 103 -0.12 -44.89 6.12
CA GLU A 103 0.56 -46.21 6.09
C GLU A 103 1.64 -46.28 5.00
N ASN A 104 1.64 -45.33 4.06
CA ASN A 104 2.61 -45.27 2.97
C ASN A 104 3.89 -44.54 3.39
N GLU A 105 5.03 -45.25 3.37
CA GLU A 105 6.34 -44.71 3.77
C GLU A 105 6.85 -43.58 2.86
N GLU A 106 6.55 -43.62 1.55
CA GLU A 106 6.93 -42.54 0.63
C GLU A 106 6.17 -41.25 0.97
N GLN A 107 4.87 -41.38 1.24
CA GLN A 107 4.03 -40.26 1.65
C GLN A 107 4.44 -39.72 3.03
N LYS A 108 4.77 -40.59 3.99
CA LYS A 108 5.33 -40.17 5.29
C LYS A 108 6.61 -39.35 5.10
N GLN A 109 7.51 -39.80 4.24
CA GLN A 109 8.76 -39.07 4.00
C GLN A 109 8.50 -37.72 3.33
N LYS A 110 7.54 -37.62 2.39
CA LYS A 110 7.10 -36.33 1.81
C LYS A 110 6.55 -35.41 2.90
N LEU A 111 5.59 -35.89 3.71
CA LEU A 111 4.98 -35.10 4.78
C LEU A 111 6.00 -34.66 5.84
N LYS A 112 6.97 -35.51 6.19
CA LYS A 112 8.06 -35.17 7.12
C LYS A 112 8.91 -34.00 6.62
N THR A 113 9.04 -33.81 5.31
CA THR A 113 9.72 -32.64 4.74
C THR A 113 8.83 -31.41 4.66
N GLN A 114 7.51 -31.58 4.51
CA GLN A 114 6.56 -30.47 4.37
C GLN A 114 6.14 -29.85 5.70
N ILE A 115 5.98 -30.65 6.75
CA ILE A 115 5.62 -30.17 8.10
C ILE A 115 6.51 -29.00 8.57
N PRO A 116 7.85 -29.07 8.54
CA PRO A 116 8.68 -27.94 8.98
C PRO A 116 8.53 -26.69 8.08
N ILE A 117 8.27 -26.87 6.78
CA ILE A 117 8.02 -25.76 5.84
C ILE A 117 6.70 -25.07 6.19
N ALA A 118 5.64 -25.84 6.47
CA ALA A 118 4.34 -25.31 6.87
C ALA A 118 4.42 -24.56 8.22
N TRP A 119 5.18 -25.08 9.19
CA TRP A 119 5.45 -24.38 10.45
C TRP A 119 6.22 -23.06 10.25
N GLU A 120 7.23 -23.05 9.38
CA GLU A 120 7.96 -21.82 9.04
C GLU A 120 7.04 -20.80 8.35
N ARG A 121 6.17 -21.24 7.43
CA ARG A 121 5.19 -20.38 6.78
C ARG A 121 4.22 -19.79 7.79
N ARG A 122 3.65 -20.59 8.69
CA ARG A 122 2.74 -20.09 9.74
C ARG A 122 3.41 -19.06 10.64
N LYS A 123 4.69 -19.28 10.99
CA LYS A 123 5.46 -18.29 11.74
C LYS A 123 5.60 -16.98 10.97
N LYS A 124 5.95 -17.03 9.68
CA LYS A 124 6.01 -15.84 8.82
C LYS A 124 4.65 -15.16 8.69
N GLN A 125 3.57 -15.93 8.58
CA GLN A 125 2.20 -15.42 8.53
C GLN A 125 1.85 -14.67 9.81
N GLN A 126 2.18 -15.23 10.99
CA GLN A 126 1.96 -14.55 12.27
C GLN A 126 2.77 -13.25 12.38
N GLU A 127 4.06 -13.26 12.01
CA GLU A 127 4.90 -12.06 12.00
C GLU A 127 4.41 -11.00 11.01
N TRP A 128 3.81 -11.42 9.89
CA TRP A 128 3.18 -10.54 8.92
C TRP A 128 1.87 -9.96 9.47
N GLN A 129 1.02 -10.80 10.07
CA GLN A 129 -0.27 -10.44 10.63
C GLN A 129 -0.14 -9.36 11.70
N GLU A 130 0.84 -9.45 12.59
CA GLU A 130 1.10 -8.42 13.61
C GLU A 130 1.35 -7.02 12.99
N LYS A 131 2.12 -6.97 11.89
CA LYS A 131 2.40 -5.71 11.17
C LYS A 131 1.19 -5.22 10.38
N TYR A 132 0.44 -6.15 9.82
CA TYR A 132 -0.80 -5.86 9.11
C TYR A 132 -1.85 -5.26 10.05
N GLU A 133 -2.05 -5.84 11.23
CA GLU A 133 -3.00 -5.34 12.25
C GLU A 133 -2.63 -3.94 12.73
N GLU A 134 -1.36 -3.68 13.05
CA GLU A 134 -0.89 -2.34 13.42
C GLU A 134 -1.18 -1.31 12.31
N TYR A 135 -0.99 -1.71 11.06
CA TYR A 135 -1.24 -0.86 9.91
C TYR A 135 -2.74 -0.59 9.70
N ILE A 136 -3.58 -1.62 9.78
CA ILE A 136 -5.02 -1.55 9.56
C ILE A 136 -5.75 -0.81 10.67
N GLU A 137 -5.33 -0.94 11.93
CA GLU A 137 -5.95 -0.24 13.06
C GLU A 137 -5.99 1.30 12.83
N LEU A 138 -4.91 1.85 12.25
CA LEU A 138 -4.85 3.26 11.88
C LEU A 138 -5.86 3.62 10.77
N ILE A 139 -6.06 2.72 9.80
CA ILE A 139 -6.99 2.91 8.69
C ILE A 139 -8.44 2.83 9.17
N GLU A 140 -8.77 1.80 9.95
CA GLU A 140 -10.07 1.63 10.60
C GLU A 140 -10.43 2.85 11.44
N SER A 141 -9.48 3.36 12.24
CA SER A 141 -9.65 4.55 13.05
C SER A 141 -10.00 5.79 12.20
N LYS A 142 -9.37 5.97 11.03
CA LYS A 142 -9.67 7.09 10.12
C LYS A 142 -11.07 6.99 9.54
N ILE A 143 -11.46 5.80 9.08
CA ILE A 143 -12.80 5.56 8.54
C ILE A 143 -13.86 5.75 9.63
N PHE A 144 -13.62 5.21 10.82
CA PHE A 144 -14.48 5.39 11.99
C PHE A 144 -14.69 6.87 12.33
N VAL A 145 -13.63 7.69 12.37
CA VAL A 145 -13.76 9.13 12.62
C VAL A 145 -14.63 9.79 11.55
N ALA A 146 -14.45 9.45 10.27
CA ALA A 146 -15.27 9.99 9.19
C ALA A 146 -16.76 9.60 9.31
N LEU A 147 -17.05 8.35 9.70
CA LEU A 147 -18.40 7.86 9.97
C LEU A 147 -19.02 8.58 11.18
N ARG A 148 -18.28 8.69 12.29
CA ARG A 148 -18.72 9.31 13.55
C ARG A 148 -18.96 10.80 13.43
N GLU A 149 -18.21 11.50 12.59
CA GLU A 149 -18.40 12.91 12.28
C GLU A 149 -19.51 13.15 11.24
N GLY A 150 -20.08 12.08 10.66
CA GLY A 150 -21.08 12.16 9.59
C GLY A 150 -20.52 12.67 8.26
N LYS A 151 -19.18 12.68 8.10
CA LYS A 151 -18.51 13.06 6.86
C LYS A 151 -18.62 11.97 5.80
N LEU A 152 -18.55 10.71 6.21
CA LEU A 152 -18.82 9.54 5.39
C LEU A 152 -20.20 9.00 5.80
N LYS A 153 -21.16 8.96 4.87
CA LYS A 153 -22.49 8.44 5.13
C LYS A 153 -22.51 6.95 4.85
N ALA A 154 -23.22 6.21 5.69
CA ALA A 154 -23.39 4.78 5.51
C ALA A 154 -24.86 4.40 5.59
N THR A 155 -25.20 3.32 4.89
CA THR A 155 -26.47 2.64 4.94
C THR A 155 -26.23 1.19 5.34
N GLY A 156 -27.23 0.53 5.93
CA GLY A 156 -27.16 -0.89 6.25
C GLY A 156 -28.54 -1.44 6.56
N ARG A 157 -28.65 -2.76 6.65
CA ARG A 157 -29.91 -3.43 7.00
C ARG A 157 -30.01 -3.57 8.51
N LEU A 158 -31.03 -2.95 9.11
CA LEU A 158 -31.24 -3.01 10.57
C LEU A 158 -32.01 -4.28 10.93
N ILE A 159 -31.34 -5.20 11.65
CA ILE A 159 -31.94 -6.45 12.09
C ILE A 159 -32.64 -6.24 13.44
N PRO A 160 -33.95 -6.53 13.55
CA PRO A 160 -34.67 -6.45 14.82
C PRO A 160 -34.09 -7.39 15.88
N ALA A 161 -34.02 -6.94 17.12
CA ALA A 161 -33.54 -7.77 18.22
C ALA A 161 -34.43 -9.02 18.42
N GLY A 162 -33.82 -10.20 18.44
CA GLY A 162 -34.50 -11.48 18.65
C GLY A 162 -35.08 -12.13 17.38
N ASP A 163 -34.78 -11.58 16.21
CA ASP A 163 -35.16 -12.15 14.92
C ASP A 163 -34.00 -12.95 14.31
N GLU A 164 -33.85 -14.20 14.77
CA GLU A 164 -32.84 -15.14 14.25
C GLU A 164 -33.35 -15.94 13.04
N GLU A 165 -34.66 -15.91 12.77
CA GLU A 165 -35.30 -16.72 11.73
C GLU A 165 -35.47 -15.98 10.40
N SER A 166 -35.57 -14.64 10.42
CA SER A 166 -35.74 -13.86 9.19
C SER A 166 -34.43 -13.79 8.39
N HIS A 167 -34.54 -13.92 7.08
CA HIS A 167 -33.41 -13.68 6.21
C HIS A 167 -33.11 -12.18 6.21
N TYR A 168 -31.85 -11.80 6.38
CA TYR A 168 -31.47 -10.39 6.44
C TYR A 168 -31.83 -9.62 5.15
N THR A 169 -31.96 -10.34 4.02
CA THR A 169 -32.39 -9.79 2.72
C THR A 169 -33.81 -9.22 2.74
N ASP A 170 -34.62 -9.57 3.74
CA ASP A 170 -35.97 -9.04 3.94
C ASP A 170 -35.99 -7.60 4.48
N PHE A 171 -34.88 -7.10 5.02
CA PHE A 171 -34.81 -5.76 5.62
C PHE A 171 -34.25 -4.72 4.65
N GLU A 172 -34.91 -3.57 4.50
CA GLU A 172 -34.41 -2.48 3.65
C GLU A 172 -33.15 -1.82 4.23
N HIS A 173 -32.26 -1.34 3.35
CA HIS A 173 -31.15 -0.49 3.75
C HIS A 173 -31.64 0.85 4.28
N THR A 174 -31.20 1.20 5.49
CA THR A 174 -31.53 2.46 6.16
C THR A 174 -30.26 3.24 6.52
N GLU A 175 -30.37 4.56 6.60
CA GLU A 175 -29.25 5.43 6.96
C GLU A 175 -28.81 5.20 8.41
N ILE A 176 -27.50 4.97 8.60
CA ILE A 176 -26.91 4.80 9.92
C ILE A 176 -26.45 6.16 10.43
N LEU A 177 -27.11 6.65 11.49
CA LEU A 177 -26.81 7.97 12.06
C LEU A 177 -25.40 8.04 12.64
N ALA A 178 -24.76 9.21 12.52
CA ALA A 178 -23.40 9.44 13.00
C ALA A 178 -23.20 9.10 14.49
N ASP A 179 -24.24 9.26 15.31
CA ASP A 179 -24.20 8.98 16.75
C ASP A 179 -24.33 7.48 17.10
N TYR A 180 -24.55 6.61 16.12
CA TYR A 180 -24.56 5.15 16.26
C TYR A 180 -23.15 4.59 16.46
N TRP A 181 -22.17 5.07 15.69
CA TRP A 181 -20.85 4.44 15.57
C TRP A 181 -20.07 4.33 16.87
N LYS A 182 -19.53 3.13 17.13
CA LYS A 182 -18.57 2.80 18.19
C LYS A 182 -17.49 1.89 17.61
N LEU A 183 -16.22 2.27 17.74
CA LEU A 183 -15.11 1.58 17.07
C LEU A 183 -15.03 0.10 17.47
N ASP A 184 -15.20 -0.22 18.75
CA ASP A 184 -15.18 -1.58 19.30
C ASP A 184 -16.41 -2.44 18.95
N LYS A 185 -17.35 -1.87 18.18
CA LYS A 185 -18.62 -2.49 17.78
C LYS A 185 -18.76 -2.65 16.27
N ILE A 186 -17.72 -2.33 15.50
CA ILE A 186 -17.71 -2.53 14.06
C ILE A 186 -17.01 -3.85 13.80
N ASP A 187 -17.71 -4.77 13.14
CA ASP A 187 -17.10 -5.92 12.48
C ASP A 187 -16.79 -5.48 11.06
N TRP A 188 -15.56 -5.04 10.85
CA TRP A 188 -15.10 -4.54 9.55
C TRP A 188 -15.14 -5.62 8.48
N GLU A 189 -14.89 -6.86 8.88
CA GLU A 189 -14.71 -7.97 7.96
C GLU A 189 -16.04 -8.50 7.43
N GLN A 190 -17.06 -8.53 8.29
CA GLN A 190 -18.43 -8.80 7.88
C GLN A 190 -19.18 -7.55 7.42
N SER A 191 -18.53 -6.38 7.47
CA SER A 191 -19.17 -5.09 7.21
C SER A 191 -20.47 -4.92 8.00
N ALA A 192 -20.39 -5.20 9.29
CA ALA A 192 -21.50 -5.20 10.23
C ALA A 192 -21.18 -4.38 11.49
N SER A 193 -22.18 -4.07 12.30
CA SER A 193 -21.98 -3.43 13.59
C SER A 193 -23.11 -3.75 14.55
N ASP A 194 -22.79 -4.03 15.81
CA ASP A 194 -23.78 -4.35 16.84
C ASP A 194 -23.61 -3.44 18.07
N ASN A 195 -24.65 -2.70 18.44
CA ASN A 195 -24.65 -1.96 19.70
C ASN A 195 -26.05 -1.88 20.33
N ALA A 196 -26.17 -1.18 21.46
CA ALA A 196 -27.42 -1.07 22.20
C ALA A 196 -28.60 -0.43 21.42
N LYS A 197 -28.35 0.21 20.27
CA LYS A 197 -29.39 0.78 19.39
C LYS A 197 -29.87 -0.21 18.31
N GLY A 198 -29.22 -1.36 18.14
CA GLY A 198 -29.56 -2.39 17.16
C GLY A 198 -28.33 -2.97 16.46
N HIS A 199 -28.59 -3.93 15.59
CA HIS A 199 -27.58 -4.60 14.77
C HIS A 199 -27.76 -4.23 13.30
N TYR A 200 -26.72 -3.73 12.66
CA TYR A 200 -26.69 -3.48 11.22
C TYR A 200 -25.78 -4.48 10.52
N CYS A 201 -26.25 -5.04 9.41
CA CYS A 201 -25.44 -5.85 8.50
C CYS A 201 -25.37 -5.21 7.10
N HIS A 202 -24.49 -5.74 6.24
CA HIS A 202 -24.32 -5.30 4.86
C HIS A 202 -24.15 -3.77 4.79
N ILE A 203 -23.31 -3.26 5.69
CA ILE A 203 -23.08 -1.83 5.83
C ILE A 203 -22.27 -1.37 4.61
N CYS A 204 -22.84 -0.41 3.88
CA CYS A 204 -22.25 0.17 2.69
C CYS A 204 -22.05 1.67 2.86
N VAL A 205 -21.10 2.21 2.10
CA VAL A 205 -20.89 3.65 1.91
C VAL A 205 -20.90 3.99 0.43
N LYS A 206 -21.25 5.23 0.08
CA LYS A 206 -21.15 5.70 -1.31
C LYS A 206 -19.68 5.76 -1.73
N THR A 207 -19.33 5.05 -2.79
CA THR A 207 -17.94 4.97 -3.28
C THR A 207 -17.40 6.34 -3.65
N GLU A 208 -18.17 7.18 -4.34
CA GLU A 208 -17.75 8.54 -4.69
C GLU A 208 -17.35 9.38 -3.46
N GLN A 209 -18.13 9.28 -2.39
CA GLN A 209 -17.86 9.99 -1.12
C GLN A 209 -16.59 9.45 -0.46
N LEU A 210 -16.40 8.13 -0.45
CA LEU A 210 -15.19 7.49 0.06
C LEU A 210 -13.94 7.95 -0.70
N LEU A 211 -13.96 7.86 -2.03
CA LEU A 211 -12.83 8.27 -2.89
C LEU A 211 -12.50 9.77 -2.72
N SER A 212 -13.52 10.61 -2.53
CA SER A 212 -13.32 12.05 -2.32
C SER A 212 -12.70 12.36 -0.96
N LEU A 213 -13.09 11.65 0.10
CA LEU A 213 -12.55 11.84 1.45
C LEU A 213 -11.16 11.25 1.63
N PHE A 214 -10.89 10.15 0.93
CA PHE A 214 -9.64 9.41 0.99
C PHE A 214 -9.05 9.28 -0.43
N PRO A 215 -8.57 10.38 -1.02
CA PRO A 215 -7.99 10.34 -2.36
C PRO A 215 -6.69 9.50 -2.35
N PRO A 216 -6.38 8.80 -3.44
CA PRO A 216 -5.12 8.08 -3.54
C PRO A 216 -3.96 9.09 -3.63
N PRO A 217 -2.72 8.64 -3.41
CA PRO A 217 -1.53 9.39 -3.78
C PRO A 217 -1.65 9.88 -5.22
N PRO A 218 -1.11 11.06 -5.55
CA PRO A 218 -1.11 11.56 -6.92
C PRO A 218 -0.58 10.50 -7.87
N ALA A 219 -1.41 10.10 -8.84
CA ALA A 219 -1.03 9.09 -9.81
C ALA A 219 0.20 9.54 -10.59
N GLU A 220 1.14 8.63 -10.81
CA GLU A 220 2.20 8.86 -11.79
C GLU A 220 1.55 8.95 -13.18
N GLU A 221 1.94 9.94 -14.00
CA GLU A 221 1.45 10.04 -15.37
C GLU A 221 1.79 8.74 -16.12
N ALA A 222 0.77 8.00 -16.54
CA ALA A 222 0.93 6.81 -17.36
C ALA A 222 1.34 7.23 -18.78
N LYS A 223 2.64 7.24 -19.06
CA LYS A 223 3.19 7.74 -20.34
C LYS A 223 3.06 6.76 -21.51
N SER A 224 2.49 5.59 -21.27
CA SER A 224 2.51 4.44 -22.18
C SER A 224 1.16 3.75 -22.36
N VAL A 225 0.06 4.40 -21.98
CA VAL A 225 -1.29 3.86 -22.20
C VAL A 225 -1.86 4.39 -23.51
N HIS A 226 -2.17 3.48 -24.43
CA HIS A 226 -2.70 3.78 -25.76
C HIS A 226 -4.07 3.14 -25.95
N MET A 227 -5.00 3.83 -26.61
CA MET A 227 -6.27 3.23 -27.03
C MET A 227 -6.16 2.73 -28.46
N ILE A 228 -6.28 1.42 -28.68
CA ILE A 228 -6.26 0.78 -30.00
C ILE A 228 -7.52 -0.07 -30.17
N ALA A 229 -8.33 0.25 -31.18
CA ALA A 229 -9.57 -0.47 -31.50
C ALA A 229 -10.54 -0.63 -30.30
N GLY A 230 -10.63 0.40 -29.44
CA GLY A 230 -11.50 0.37 -28.26
C GLY A 230 -10.94 -0.39 -27.06
N GLN A 231 -9.71 -0.90 -27.15
CA GLN A 231 -8.99 -1.50 -26.03
C GLN A 231 -7.88 -0.56 -25.57
N TYR A 232 -7.61 -0.55 -24.27
CA TYR A 232 -6.47 0.16 -23.70
C TYR A 232 -5.27 -0.79 -23.62
N LEU A 233 -4.11 -0.34 -24.08
CA LEU A 233 -2.87 -1.10 -24.10
C LEU A 233 -1.83 -0.35 -23.29
N LEU A 234 -1.14 -1.05 -22.40
CA LEU A 234 0.06 -0.56 -21.75
C LEU A 234 1.27 -1.05 -22.57
N ASP A 235 2.05 -0.09 -23.11
CA ASP A 235 3.27 -0.35 -23.87
C ASP A 235 4.51 -0.13 -22.99
N ASP A 236 4.96 -1.20 -22.33
CA ASP A 236 6.10 -1.14 -21.41
C ASP A 236 7.40 -0.69 -22.11
N GLU A 237 7.57 -0.95 -23.41
CA GLU A 237 8.75 -0.46 -24.15
C GLU A 237 8.76 1.06 -24.27
N GLU A 238 7.60 1.68 -24.48
CA GLU A 238 7.50 3.14 -24.51
C GLU A 238 7.66 3.73 -23.10
N ALA A 239 7.11 3.07 -22.07
CA ALA A 239 7.34 3.44 -20.68
C ALA A 239 8.84 3.44 -20.34
N GLU A 240 9.54 2.36 -20.68
CA GLU A 240 10.99 2.22 -20.48
C GLU A 240 11.78 3.21 -21.31
N ARG A 241 11.40 3.48 -22.57
CA ARG A 241 12.06 4.48 -23.42
C ARG A 241 11.89 5.89 -22.89
N VAL A 242 10.70 6.25 -22.38
CA VAL A 242 10.46 7.57 -21.79
C VAL A 242 11.22 7.72 -20.46
N VAL A 243 11.29 6.66 -19.64
CA VAL A 243 12.14 6.62 -18.44
C VAL A 243 13.63 6.67 -18.81
N ALA A 244 14.07 6.00 -19.86
CA ALA A 244 15.46 6.03 -20.33
C ALA A 244 15.83 7.38 -20.94
N GLN A 245 14.88 8.06 -21.60
CA GLN A 245 15.05 9.42 -22.10
C GLN A 245 15.04 10.45 -20.97
N SER A 246 14.28 10.25 -19.89
CA SER A 246 14.35 11.10 -18.69
C SER A 246 15.60 10.84 -17.85
N LYS A 247 16.14 9.61 -17.88
CA LYS A 247 17.44 9.22 -17.30
C LYS A 247 18.65 9.67 -18.14
N ARG A 248 18.46 10.38 -19.25
CA ARG A 248 19.53 11.17 -19.92
C ARG A 248 19.86 12.46 -19.16
N GLY A 249 19.88 12.39 -17.84
CA GLY A 249 20.57 13.33 -16.96
C GLY A 249 21.61 12.54 -16.18
N ARG A 250 22.85 13.04 -16.13
CA ARG A 250 23.88 12.51 -15.23
C ARG A 250 23.26 12.37 -13.82
N PRO A 251 23.43 11.23 -13.12
CA PRO A 251 22.83 11.01 -11.81
C PRO A 251 22.98 12.25 -10.93
N SER A 252 21.88 12.69 -10.34
CA SER A 252 21.86 13.81 -9.40
C SER A 252 22.87 13.51 -8.30
N LYS A 253 23.94 14.30 -8.23
CA LYS A 253 24.95 14.16 -7.17
C LYS A 253 24.29 14.63 -5.86
N ASN A 254 24.50 13.90 -4.76
CA ASN A 254 23.94 14.23 -3.44
C ASN A 254 24.59 15.49 -2.85
N TRP A 255 24.24 16.66 -3.40
CA TRP A 255 24.80 17.95 -3.00
C TRP A 255 24.46 18.32 -1.56
N ASP A 256 23.36 17.81 -1.00
CA ASP A 256 22.99 18.05 0.39
C ASP A 256 24.02 17.41 1.33
N GLY A 257 24.39 16.15 1.08
CA GLY A 257 25.46 15.48 1.81
C GLY A 257 26.82 16.20 1.67
N PHE A 258 27.08 16.79 0.50
CA PHE A 258 28.28 17.62 0.29
C PHE A 258 28.27 18.88 1.17
N TYR A 259 27.13 19.57 1.29
CA TYR A 259 27.03 20.75 2.14
C TYR A 259 27.14 20.41 3.63
N VAL A 260 26.60 19.28 4.07
CA VAL A 260 26.79 18.78 5.45
C VAL A 260 28.29 18.59 5.73
N ALA A 261 29.02 17.91 4.85
CA ALA A 261 30.46 17.71 5.02
C ALA A 261 31.26 19.02 5.05
N VAL A 262 30.86 20.02 4.24
CA VAL A 262 31.45 21.36 4.27
C VAL A 262 31.21 22.05 5.62
N MET A 263 30.02 21.91 6.20
CA MET A 263 29.67 22.48 7.50
C MET A 263 30.40 21.76 8.65
N ASP A 264 30.48 20.43 8.62
CA ASP A 264 31.25 19.67 9.60
C ASP A 264 32.72 20.12 9.61
N ARG A 265 33.28 20.33 8.42
CA ARG A 265 34.65 20.81 8.27
C ARG A 265 34.84 22.23 8.78
N LEU A 266 33.83 23.09 8.61
CA LEU A 266 33.80 24.45 9.14
C LEU A 266 33.81 24.44 10.67
N MET A 267 33.00 23.57 11.27
CA MET A 267 32.87 23.42 12.72
C MET A 267 34.12 22.81 13.37
N ALA A 268 34.79 21.87 12.69
CA ALA A 268 35.95 21.15 13.24
C ALA A 268 37.25 21.96 13.25
N GLY A 269 37.40 22.97 12.39
CA GLY A 269 38.67 23.71 12.30
C GLY A 269 38.68 24.90 11.34
N GLY A 270 37.50 25.38 10.91
CA GLY A 270 37.39 26.47 9.95
C GLY A 270 37.85 26.11 8.53
N LEU A 271 37.71 27.07 7.60
CA LEU A 271 38.13 26.88 6.21
C LEU A 271 39.65 27.11 6.04
N PRO A 272 40.33 26.31 5.20
CA PRO A 272 41.72 26.59 4.80
C PRO A 272 41.89 27.99 4.19
N ASP A 273 43.02 28.65 4.47
CA ASP A 273 43.30 30.00 3.95
C ASP A 273 43.34 30.03 2.42
N LYS A 274 43.85 28.95 1.81
CA LYS A 274 43.87 28.74 0.36
C LYS A 274 42.63 27.98 -0.08
N GLN A 275 41.77 28.65 -0.85
CA GLN A 275 40.54 28.07 -1.40
C GLN A 275 40.81 26.81 -2.25
N GLU A 276 41.95 26.76 -2.96
CA GLU A 276 42.35 25.59 -3.75
C GLU A 276 42.58 24.33 -2.90
N ALA A 277 43.12 24.47 -1.69
CA ALA A 277 43.34 23.33 -0.81
C ALA A 277 42.02 22.69 -0.39
N PHE A 278 41.00 23.52 -0.13
CA PHE A 278 39.67 23.04 0.23
C PHE A 278 38.91 22.45 -0.96
N ILE A 279 39.11 22.97 -2.17
CA ILE A 279 38.55 22.37 -3.39
C ILE A 279 39.11 20.96 -3.59
N SER A 280 40.42 20.77 -3.40
CA SER A 280 41.05 19.45 -3.48
C SER A 280 40.48 18.49 -2.43
N GLU A 281 40.36 18.93 -1.17
CA GLU A 281 39.79 18.14 -0.07
C GLU A 281 38.35 17.70 -0.39
N MET A 282 37.54 18.60 -0.94
CA MET A 282 36.15 18.31 -1.31
C MET A 282 36.05 17.46 -2.59
N GLN A 283 37.03 17.53 -3.50
CA GLN A 283 37.15 16.59 -4.62
C GLN A 283 37.39 15.17 -4.13
N ASP A 284 38.29 14.99 -3.17
CA ASP A 284 38.59 13.69 -2.57
C ASP A 284 37.38 13.14 -1.82
N TRP A 285 36.65 14.00 -1.10
CA TRP A 285 35.39 13.65 -0.47
C TRP A 285 34.35 13.17 -1.51
N CYS A 286 34.21 13.87 -2.64
CA CYS A 286 33.30 13.48 -3.73
C CYS A 286 33.69 12.14 -4.35
N VAL A 287 34.99 11.86 -4.53
CA VAL A 287 35.45 10.56 -5.05
C VAL A 287 35.08 9.45 -4.05
N LYS A 288 35.31 9.68 -2.75
CA LYS A 288 35.01 8.71 -1.70
C LYS A 288 33.53 8.39 -1.57
N HIS A 289 32.63 9.37 -1.72
CA HIS A 289 31.19 9.18 -1.48
C HIS A 289 30.35 9.00 -2.74
N TRP A 290 30.76 9.57 -3.88
CA TRP A 290 30.02 9.49 -5.14
C TRP A 290 30.70 8.62 -6.20
N GLY A 291 31.87 8.04 -5.90
CA GLY A 291 32.67 7.28 -6.85
C GLY A 291 33.22 8.09 -8.02
N SER A 292 32.95 9.40 -8.08
CA SER A 292 33.42 10.29 -9.15
C SER A 292 33.51 11.75 -8.71
N SER A 293 34.62 12.40 -9.07
CA SER A 293 34.82 13.83 -8.80
C SER A 293 34.08 14.71 -9.82
N PRO A 294 33.26 15.69 -9.40
CA PRO A 294 32.84 16.79 -10.26
C PRO A 294 34.05 17.59 -10.78
N GLY A 295 33.83 18.35 -11.86
CA GLY A 295 34.83 19.30 -12.33
C GLY A 295 35.16 20.34 -11.26
N ARG A 296 36.41 20.79 -11.23
CA ARG A 296 36.92 21.82 -10.30
C ARG A 296 36.03 23.07 -10.30
N SER A 297 35.57 23.51 -11.47
CA SER A 297 34.68 24.66 -11.63
C SER A 297 33.35 24.49 -10.89
N THR A 298 32.76 23.29 -10.92
CA THR A 298 31.49 22.97 -10.24
C THR A 298 31.65 23.03 -8.73
N ILE A 299 32.74 22.49 -8.19
CA ILE A 299 33.01 22.54 -6.74
C ILE A 299 33.30 23.98 -6.30
N LEU A 300 34.08 24.72 -7.10
CA LEU A 300 34.34 26.14 -6.86
C LEU A 300 33.05 26.96 -6.80
N GLU A 301 32.12 26.73 -7.73
CA GLU A 301 30.82 27.41 -7.76
C GLU A 301 30.02 27.18 -6.47
N LYS A 302 30.02 25.95 -5.94
CA LYS A 302 29.29 25.56 -4.73
C LYS A 302 29.93 26.10 -3.45
N ILE A 303 31.25 26.16 -3.39
CA ILE A 303 32.02 26.57 -2.20
C ILE A 303 32.23 28.09 -2.12
N SER A 304 32.32 28.79 -3.26
CA SER A 304 32.64 30.21 -3.34
C SER A 304 31.74 31.11 -2.46
N PRO A 305 30.41 30.92 -2.39
CA PRO A 305 29.55 31.71 -1.51
C PRO A 305 29.91 31.57 -0.03
N ILE A 306 30.27 30.36 0.40
CA ILE A 306 30.64 30.05 1.79
C ILE A 306 31.96 30.74 2.13
N TYR A 307 32.96 30.65 1.25
CA TYR A 307 34.25 31.33 1.41
C TYR A 307 34.13 32.85 1.50
N LYS A 308 33.27 33.45 0.65
CA LYS A 308 33.03 34.91 0.68
C LYS A 308 32.44 35.35 2.01
N LYS A 309 31.42 34.64 2.51
CA LYS A 309 30.81 34.94 3.82
C LYS A 309 31.79 34.74 4.96
N PHE A 310 32.53 33.64 4.97
CA PHE A 310 33.51 33.35 6.02
C PHE A 310 34.62 34.41 6.12
N LYS A 311 35.15 34.87 4.98
CA LYS A 311 36.15 35.96 4.95
C LYS A 311 35.59 37.30 5.43
N ALA A 312 34.33 37.60 5.13
CA ALA A 312 33.67 38.81 5.60
C ALA A 312 33.55 38.82 7.14
N VAL A 313 33.15 37.68 7.73
CA VAL A 313 33.05 37.52 9.20
C VAL A 313 34.42 37.63 9.87
N LYS A 314 35.44 36.93 9.36
CA LYS A 314 36.82 37.06 9.88
C LYS A 314 37.36 38.49 9.80
N LYS A 315 36.99 39.26 8.77
CA LYS A 315 37.40 40.66 8.62
C LYS A 315 36.68 41.58 9.61
N SER A 316 35.40 41.32 9.92
CA SER A 316 34.68 42.07 10.96
C SER A 316 35.15 41.73 12.37
N GLU A 317 35.63 40.51 12.61
CA GLU A 317 36.18 40.08 13.91
C GLU A 317 37.61 40.61 14.16
N ASN A 318 38.30 41.07 13.12
CA ASN A 318 39.68 41.57 13.21
C ASN A 318 39.89 42.89 12.42
N PRO A 319 39.27 44.01 12.82
CA PRO A 319 39.29 45.26 12.06
C PRO A 319 40.63 46.06 12.13
N GLY A 320 41.68 45.52 12.76
CA GLY A 320 42.88 46.29 13.13
C GLY A 320 44.22 45.54 13.07
N ARG A 321 44.47 44.77 12.02
CA ARG A 321 45.81 44.29 11.67
C ARG A 321 46.12 44.42 10.19
#